data_AF-A0A1S6H642-F1
#
_entry.id   AF-A0A1S6H642-F1
#
_cell.length_a   1.000
_cell.length_b   1.000
_cell.length_c   1.000
_cell.angle_alpha   90.00
_cell.angle_beta   90.00
_cell.angle_gamma   90.00
#
_symmetry.space_group_name_H-M   'P 1'
#
loop_
_entity.id
_entity.type
_entity.pdbx_description
1 polymer ?
#
loop_
_entity_poly.entity_id
_entity_poly.type
_entity_poly.pdbx_seq_one_letter_code
_entity_poly.pdbx_strand_id
1 'polypeptide(L)'
;MVKNRYVVLFNEPNHAQEWGGEVKPEEYVAVAAAFSRELKAASDDFFVLPAGLDAAAPDSASTMTLLTYLSWAFDYDPNFFTHFDGWTSHSYPNPDFSGSPAATGLGSVESFKSELNYLSRFGVGPNLPVFITETGWAHNQEKVLGAHTPQAVADYFTTAFTQIWQDPRVVAVTPFVLNYPQDPFGRFSWQKPEGSFYPQFEAVKNLDKPAGDPEQIHYGQFADAVLPDKLVVDYHYAFSFKIKNLGQSIWDKENYSLNFATNLPAGSISVSPLPVTEPFAEAKLNLVVATPDVPGEYNLSLQLQKDGLVFGDKFVTHFTVVSRPSFLDAFLHPVATFNLYCPTASC
;
A
#
# COMPACT_ATOMS: atom_id res chain seq x y z
N MET A 1 5.94 -0.05 2.41
CA MET A 1 5.60 -0.77 1.17
C MET A 1 4.10 -1.10 1.21
N VAL A 2 3.49 -1.40 0.07
CA VAL A 2 2.03 -1.58 -0.08
C VAL A 2 1.78 -2.82 -0.93
N LYS A 3 0.61 -3.44 -0.79
CA LYS A 3 0.25 -4.71 -1.46
C LYS A 3 0.44 -4.63 -2.97
N ASN A 4 -0.01 -3.53 -3.58
CA ASN A 4 0.22 -3.25 -4.99
C ASN A 4 1.13 -2.03 -5.16
N ARG A 5 2.25 -2.21 -5.86
CA ARG A 5 3.14 -1.14 -6.33
C ARG A 5 2.87 -0.95 -7.82
N TYR A 6 2.01 0.00 -8.14
CA TYR A 6 1.59 0.25 -9.51
C TYR A 6 2.73 0.84 -10.34
N VAL A 7 3.00 0.25 -11.51
CA VAL A 7 3.99 0.72 -12.49
C VAL A 7 3.34 0.72 -13.87
N VAL A 8 3.24 1.90 -14.47
CA VAL A 8 2.82 2.07 -15.87
C VAL A 8 4.07 2.03 -16.75
N LEU A 9 4.12 1.11 -17.69
CA LEU A 9 5.26 0.95 -18.59
C LEU A 9 5.10 1.86 -19.80
N PHE A 10 5.82 2.98 -19.76
CA PHE A 10 5.90 4.02 -20.80
C PHE A 10 4.60 4.81 -20.99
N ASN A 11 4.55 5.67 -22.01
CA ASN A 11 3.43 6.56 -22.30
C ASN A 11 3.21 6.69 -23.81
N GLU A 12 1.96 6.53 -24.26
CA GLU A 12 1.50 6.79 -25.64
C GLU A 12 2.46 6.38 -26.78
N PRO A 13 2.97 5.13 -26.81
CA PRO A 13 3.92 4.70 -27.83
C PRO A 13 3.31 4.62 -29.25
N ASN A 14 2.00 4.91 -29.40
CA ASN A 14 1.36 5.14 -30.69
C ASN A 14 1.60 6.55 -31.26
N HIS A 15 2.33 7.40 -30.55
CA HIS A 15 2.91 8.66 -31.03
C HIS A 15 4.44 8.52 -31.17
N ALA A 16 4.96 8.84 -32.35
CA ALA A 16 6.39 8.77 -32.64
C ALA A 16 7.23 9.64 -31.69
N GLN A 17 6.72 10.82 -31.31
CA GLN A 17 7.41 11.74 -30.41
C GLN A 17 7.61 11.15 -29.01
N GLU A 18 6.66 10.32 -28.55
CA GLU A 18 6.72 9.63 -27.26
C GLU A 18 7.55 8.33 -27.35
N TRP A 19 7.96 7.94 -28.56
CA TRP A 19 8.68 6.70 -28.84
C TRP A 19 9.91 6.88 -29.73
N GLY A 20 10.85 7.71 -29.30
CA GLY A 20 12.17 7.81 -29.95
C GLY A 20 12.16 8.34 -31.39
N GLY A 21 11.06 8.98 -31.81
CA GLY A 21 10.89 9.58 -33.14
C GLY A 21 10.20 8.69 -34.17
N GLU A 22 9.79 7.46 -33.82
CA GLU A 22 9.16 6.51 -34.75
C GLU A 22 8.06 5.70 -34.04
N VAL A 23 6.96 5.39 -34.73
CA VAL A 23 5.94 4.47 -34.19
C VAL A 23 6.39 3.03 -34.40
N LYS A 24 6.79 2.33 -33.32
CA LYS A 24 7.33 0.96 -33.37
C LYS A 24 6.63 0.03 -32.37
N PRO A 25 5.45 -0.52 -32.73
CA PRO A 25 4.69 -1.42 -31.87
C PRO A 25 5.50 -2.63 -31.39
N GLU A 26 6.27 -3.27 -32.27
CA GLU A 26 7.05 -4.47 -31.97
C GLU A 26 8.15 -4.21 -30.94
N GLU A 27 8.80 -3.05 -31.04
CA GLU A 27 9.84 -2.63 -30.08
C GLU A 27 9.22 -2.36 -28.71
N TYR A 28 8.11 -1.62 -28.66
CA TYR A 28 7.38 -1.39 -27.43
C TYR A 28 6.95 -2.70 -26.77
N VAL A 29 6.38 -3.64 -27.52
CA VAL A 29 5.95 -4.95 -27.01
C VAL A 29 7.13 -5.70 -26.40
N ALA A 30 8.26 -5.79 -27.12
CA ALA A 30 9.43 -6.51 -26.64
C ALA A 30 9.98 -5.91 -25.34
N VAL A 31 10.07 -4.58 -25.26
CA VAL A 31 10.61 -3.87 -24.10
C VAL A 31 9.63 -3.95 -22.92
N ALA A 32 8.34 -3.65 -23.13
CA ALA A 32 7.34 -3.69 -22.06
C ALA A 32 7.20 -5.10 -21.45
N ALA A 33 7.20 -6.15 -22.28
CA ALA A 33 7.19 -7.53 -21.81
C ALA A 33 8.45 -7.87 -20.99
N ALA A 34 9.63 -7.37 -21.39
CA ALA A 34 10.86 -7.56 -20.62
C ALA A 34 10.78 -6.87 -19.25
N PHE A 35 10.37 -5.60 -19.21
CA PHE A 35 10.21 -4.86 -17.95
C PHE A 35 9.20 -5.54 -17.02
N SER A 36 8.06 -5.99 -17.54
CA SER A 36 7.07 -6.67 -16.72
C SER A 36 7.65 -7.93 -16.05
N ARG A 37 8.34 -8.79 -16.81
CA ARG A 37 8.96 -10.00 -16.26
C ARG A 37 9.99 -9.68 -15.17
N GLU A 38 10.85 -8.71 -15.40
CA GLU A 38 11.89 -8.34 -14.41
C GLU A 38 11.28 -7.75 -13.14
N LEU A 39 10.24 -6.92 -13.25
CA LEU A 39 9.52 -6.38 -12.09
C LEU A 39 8.87 -7.52 -11.29
N LYS A 40 8.17 -8.44 -11.95
CA LYS A 40 7.55 -9.60 -11.29
C LYS A 40 8.58 -10.54 -10.67
N ALA A 41 9.72 -10.77 -11.32
CA ALA A 41 10.82 -11.56 -10.76
C ALA A 41 11.42 -10.93 -9.50
N ALA A 42 11.45 -9.59 -9.43
CA ALA A 42 11.93 -8.88 -8.26
C ALA A 42 10.93 -8.91 -7.09
N SER A 43 9.61 -8.84 -7.37
CA SER A 43 8.56 -8.94 -6.36
C SER A 43 7.18 -9.12 -6.99
N ASP A 44 6.39 -10.03 -6.44
CA ASP A 44 4.96 -10.18 -6.79
C ASP A 44 4.10 -8.96 -6.41
N ASP A 45 4.60 -8.07 -5.54
CA ASP A 45 3.91 -6.83 -5.13
C ASP A 45 3.82 -5.81 -6.28
N PHE A 46 4.61 -5.93 -7.36
CA PHE A 46 4.50 -5.02 -8.50
C PHE A 46 3.21 -5.29 -9.28
N PHE A 47 2.41 -4.25 -9.45
CA PHE A 47 1.21 -4.27 -10.29
C PHE A 47 1.53 -3.53 -11.59
N VAL A 48 1.80 -4.28 -12.65
CA VAL A 48 2.37 -3.78 -13.90
C VAL A 48 1.27 -3.52 -14.91
N LEU A 49 1.28 -2.31 -15.47
CA LEU A 49 0.31 -1.80 -16.42
C LEU A 49 1.00 -1.46 -17.75
N PRO A 50 0.35 -1.66 -18.92
CA PRO A 50 0.87 -1.18 -20.19
C PRO A 50 0.78 0.34 -20.27
N ALA A 51 1.36 0.93 -21.31
CA ALA A 51 1.21 2.34 -21.62
C ALA A 51 -0.26 2.61 -21.98
N GLY A 52 -0.78 3.76 -21.57
CA GLY A 52 -1.98 4.29 -22.20
C GLY A 52 -1.68 4.67 -23.64
N LEU A 53 -2.63 4.45 -24.54
CA LEU A 53 -2.57 4.87 -25.93
C LEU A 53 -3.52 6.03 -26.15
N ASP A 54 -3.13 6.99 -26.98
CA ASP A 54 -4.06 8.04 -27.43
C ASP A 54 -5.16 7.38 -28.28
N ALA A 55 -6.36 7.30 -27.73
CA ALA A 55 -7.52 6.68 -28.37
C ALA A 55 -8.06 7.46 -29.59
N ALA A 56 -7.66 8.72 -29.76
CA ALA A 56 -8.06 9.57 -30.87
C ALA A 56 -6.98 9.74 -31.95
N ALA A 57 -5.78 9.20 -31.75
CA ALA A 57 -4.69 9.28 -32.72
C ALA A 57 -5.11 8.70 -34.09
N PRO A 58 -4.93 9.43 -35.19
CA PRO A 58 -5.14 8.91 -36.54
C PRO A 58 -3.92 8.10 -37.01
N ASP A 59 -4.05 7.40 -38.14
CA ASP A 59 -2.89 6.86 -38.85
C ASP A 59 -2.21 8.00 -39.62
N SER A 60 -0.93 8.23 -39.37
CA SER A 60 -0.12 9.24 -40.05
C SER A 60 1.34 8.81 -40.14
N ALA A 61 2.22 9.71 -40.60
CA ALA A 61 3.66 9.45 -40.60
C ALA A 61 4.27 9.39 -39.18
N SER A 62 3.58 9.95 -38.18
CA SER A 62 4.08 10.06 -36.80
C SER A 62 3.12 9.50 -35.76
N THR A 63 1.98 8.92 -36.16
CA THR A 63 0.97 8.39 -35.25
C THR A 63 0.33 7.12 -35.82
N MET A 64 -0.18 6.27 -34.95
CA MET A 64 -0.96 5.09 -35.32
C MET A 64 -2.24 5.02 -34.50
N THR A 65 -3.33 4.61 -35.14
CA THR A 65 -4.60 4.36 -34.47
C THR A 65 -4.45 3.30 -33.40
N LEU A 66 -5.12 3.50 -32.25
CA LEU A 66 -5.12 2.56 -31.13
C LEU A 66 -5.42 1.13 -31.58
N LEU A 67 -6.48 0.93 -32.38
CA LEU A 67 -6.89 -0.40 -32.83
C LEU A 67 -5.81 -1.09 -33.69
N THR A 68 -5.19 -0.36 -34.61
CA THR A 68 -4.11 -0.89 -35.46
C THR A 68 -2.88 -1.23 -34.62
N TYR A 69 -2.52 -0.36 -33.68
CA TYR A 69 -1.40 -0.56 -32.76
C TYR A 69 -1.58 -1.83 -31.93
N LEU A 70 -2.78 -2.03 -31.35
CA LEU A 70 -3.09 -3.22 -30.56
C LEU A 70 -3.11 -4.50 -31.40
N SER A 71 -3.61 -4.44 -32.64
CA SER A 71 -3.55 -5.58 -33.57
C SER A 71 -2.10 -5.98 -33.85
N TRP A 72 -1.22 -5.02 -34.16
CA TRP A 72 0.19 -5.29 -34.44
C TRP A 72 0.91 -5.84 -33.23
N ALA A 73 0.62 -5.28 -32.05
CA ALA A 73 1.19 -5.76 -30.79
C ALA A 73 0.87 -7.23 -30.55
N PHE A 74 -0.39 -7.63 -30.79
CA PHE A 74 -0.83 -9.01 -30.70
C PHE A 74 -0.22 -9.92 -31.78
N ASP A 75 -0.13 -9.44 -33.02
CA ASP A 75 0.46 -10.21 -34.13
C ASP A 75 1.96 -10.49 -33.88
N TYR A 76 2.66 -9.58 -33.21
CA TYR A 76 4.06 -9.75 -32.82
C TYR A 76 4.25 -10.68 -31.61
N ASP A 77 3.47 -10.51 -30.54
CA ASP A 77 3.42 -11.42 -29.40
C ASP A 77 1.95 -11.71 -28.99
N PRO A 78 1.42 -12.91 -29.31
CA PRO A 78 0.06 -13.29 -28.92
C PRO A 78 -0.17 -13.34 -27.40
N ASN A 79 0.90 -13.38 -26.60
CA ASN A 79 0.82 -13.33 -25.14
C ASN A 79 0.99 -11.91 -24.59
N PHE A 80 1.14 -10.88 -25.44
CA PHE A 80 1.47 -9.53 -25.01
C PHE A 80 0.59 -9.03 -23.85
N PHE A 81 -0.73 -9.16 -23.99
CA PHE A 81 -1.69 -8.69 -22.98
C PHE A 81 -1.69 -9.51 -21.69
N THR A 82 -1.06 -10.69 -21.67
CA THR A 82 -0.95 -11.53 -20.46
C THR A 82 0.21 -11.12 -19.56
N HIS A 83 1.11 -10.25 -20.05
CA HIS A 83 2.22 -9.74 -19.25
C HIS A 83 1.80 -8.64 -18.28
N PHE A 84 0.54 -8.19 -18.26
CA PHE A 84 0.09 -7.07 -17.44
C PHE A 84 -1.03 -7.47 -16.49
N ASP A 85 -1.09 -6.81 -15.33
CA ASP A 85 -2.08 -7.08 -14.28
C ASP A 85 -3.39 -6.29 -14.49
N GLY A 86 -3.37 -5.30 -15.38
CA GLY A 86 -4.49 -4.44 -15.70
C GLY A 86 -4.31 -3.71 -17.03
N TRP A 87 -5.25 -2.83 -17.32
CA TRP A 87 -5.29 -2.02 -18.54
C TRP A 87 -5.18 -0.54 -18.24
N THR A 88 -4.49 0.18 -19.10
CA THR A 88 -4.33 1.63 -19.04
C THR A 88 -5.08 2.29 -20.18
N SER A 89 -5.91 3.29 -19.87
CA SER A 89 -6.67 4.02 -20.89
C SER A 89 -6.47 5.53 -20.75
N HIS A 90 -6.22 6.21 -21.87
CA HIS A 90 -6.22 7.66 -21.96
C HIS A 90 -7.55 8.13 -22.54
N SER A 91 -8.59 8.05 -21.72
CA SER A 91 -9.98 8.30 -22.11
C SER A 91 -10.28 9.81 -22.19
N TYR A 92 -9.68 10.52 -23.15
CA TYR A 92 -9.94 11.95 -23.37
C TYR A 92 -11.22 12.21 -24.18
N PRO A 93 -12.00 13.25 -23.83
CA PRO A 93 -13.19 13.66 -24.55
C PRO A 93 -12.85 14.45 -25.83
N ASN A 94 -12.80 13.79 -26.97
CA ASN A 94 -12.49 14.39 -28.26
C ASN A 94 -13.75 14.91 -28.99
N PRO A 95 -13.59 15.86 -29.93
CA PRO A 95 -12.33 16.51 -30.34
C PRO A 95 -11.82 17.52 -29.31
N ASP A 96 -10.52 17.80 -29.36
CA ASP A 96 -9.85 18.90 -28.64
C ASP A 96 -10.16 18.96 -27.14
N PHE A 97 -10.31 17.81 -26.49
CA PHE A 97 -10.61 17.72 -25.04
C PHE A 97 -11.90 18.45 -24.64
N SER A 98 -12.86 18.56 -25.56
CA SER A 98 -14.11 19.31 -25.41
C SER A 98 -15.37 18.48 -25.58
N GLY A 99 -15.23 17.18 -25.87
CA GLY A 99 -16.35 16.27 -26.09
C GLY A 99 -17.34 16.20 -24.91
N SER A 100 -18.60 15.86 -25.19
CA SER A 100 -19.62 15.69 -24.15
C SER A 100 -19.24 14.53 -23.21
N PRO A 101 -19.49 14.63 -21.89
CA PRO A 101 -19.35 13.47 -21.00
C PRO A 101 -20.27 12.32 -21.42
N ALA A 102 -21.43 12.59 -22.04
CA ALA A 102 -22.33 11.54 -22.51
C ALA A 102 -21.88 10.87 -23.82
N ALA A 103 -20.77 11.30 -24.43
CA ALA A 103 -20.24 10.68 -25.63
C ALA A 103 -19.69 9.28 -25.33
N THR A 104 -19.87 8.36 -26.27
CA THR A 104 -19.45 6.96 -26.16
C THR A 104 -18.52 6.61 -27.32
N GLY A 105 -17.81 5.48 -27.20
CA GLY A 105 -16.85 5.05 -28.22
C GLY A 105 -15.42 5.53 -27.95
N LEU A 106 -14.51 5.23 -28.89
CA LEU A 106 -13.14 5.73 -28.85
C LEU A 106 -13.11 7.25 -28.98
N GLY A 107 -12.21 7.90 -28.24
CA GLY A 107 -12.13 9.35 -28.18
C GLY A 107 -13.20 9.98 -27.27
N SER A 108 -13.78 9.22 -26.33
CA SER A 108 -14.61 9.77 -25.26
C SER A 108 -14.04 9.43 -23.87
N VAL A 109 -14.65 9.99 -22.82
CA VAL A 109 -14.34 9.59 -21.43
C VAL A 109 -14.73 8.15 -21.08
N GLU A 110 -15.38 7.45 -22.01
CA GLU A 110 -15.75 6.04 -21.94
C GLU A 110 -14.90 5.15 -22.88
N SER A 111 -13.80 5.68 -23.46
CA SER A 111 -12.96 4.95 -24.43
C SER A 111 -12.53 3.58 -23.91
N PHE A 112 -12.22 3.47 -22.62
CA PHE A 112 -11.84 2.21 -21.97
C PHE A 112 -12.83 1.05 -22.24
N LYS A 113 -14.15 1.32 -22.36
CA LYS A 113 -15.11 0.25 -22.67
C LYS A 113 -14.95 -0.28 -24.08
N SER A 114 -14.65 0.60 -25.04
CA SER A 114 -14.39 0.22 -26.43
C SER A 114 -13.06 -0.52 -26.55
N GLU A 115 -12.05 -0.08 -25.81
CA GLU A 115 -10.74 -0.73 -25.71
C GLU A 115 -10.88 -2.16 -25.15
N LEU A 116 -11.54 -2.33 -24.00
CA LEU A 116 -11.80 -3.65 -23.42
C LEU A 116 -12.58 -4.58 -24.36
N ASN A 117 -13.60 -4.04 -25.04
CA ASN A 117 -14.35 -4.80 -26.04
C ASN A 117 -13.44 -5.27 -27.19
N TYR A 118 -12.53 -4.42 -27.66
CA TYR A 118 -11.57 -4.81 -28.69
C TYR A 118 -10.57 -5.86 -28.20
N LEU A 119 -10.05 -5.69 -26.98
CA LEU A 119 -9.12 -6.64 -26.34
C LEU A 119 -9.71 -8.04 -26.15
N SER A 120 -11.03 -8.15 -25.98
CA SER A 120 -11.70 -9.46 -25.88
C SER A 120 -11.47 -10.36 -27.11
N ARG A 121 -11.20 -9.76 -28.29
CA ARG A 121 -10.87 -10.49 -29.53
C ARG A 121 -9.51 -11.19 -29.46
N PHE A 122 -8.65 -10.77 -28.54
CA PHE A 122 -7.32 -11.32 -28.28
C PHE A 122 -7.30 -12.28 -27.08
N GLY A 123 -8.46 -12.67 -26.55
CA GLY A 123 -8.57 -13.60 -25.42
C GLY A 123 -8.39 -12.96 -24.04
N VAL A 124 -8.33 -11.63 -23.96
CA VAL A 124 -8.28 -10.89 -22.69
C VAL A 124 -9.61 -11.06 -21.94
N GLY A 125 -9.51 -11.41 -20.65
CA GLY A 125 -10.67 -11.70 -19.81
C GLY A 125 -11.56 -10.48 -19.54
N PRO A 126 -12.87 -10.68 -19.26
CA PRO A 126 -13.84 -9.59 -19.12
C PRO A 126 -13.65 -8.73 -17.86
N ASN A 127 -12.87 -9.22 -16.89
CA ASN A 127 -12.68 -8.62 -15.57
C ASN A 127 -11.34 -7.89 -15.42
N LEU A 128 -10.65 -7.57 -16.53
CA LEU A 128 -9.37 -6.86 -16.49
C LEU A 128 -9.55 -5.50 -15.78
N PRO A 129 -8.81 -5.23 -14.67
CA PRO A 129 -8.87 -3.94 -14.00
C PRO A 129 -8.41 -2.81 -14.92
N VAL A 130 -9.06 -1.67 -14.86
CA VAL A 130 -8.79 -0.50 -15.71
C VAL A 130 -8.30 0.67 -14.86
N PHE A 131 -7.26 1.31 -15.34
CA PHE A 131 -6.70 2.55 -14.82
C PHE A 131 -6.83 3.61 -15.91
N ILE A 132 -7.67 4.61 -15.67
CA ILE A 132 -7.76 5.77 -16.55
C ILE A 132 -6.66 6.74 -16.10
N THR A 133 -5.45 6.55 -16.59
CA THR A 133 -4.25 7.27 -16.13
C THR A 133 -4.19 8.70 -16.65
N GLU A 134 -4.95 8.99 -17.70
CA GLU A 134 -5.11 10.34 -18.23
C GLU A 134 -6.53 10.55 -18.76
N THR A 135 -7.12 11.69 -18.40
CA THR A 135 -8.39 12.19 -18.92
C THR A 135 -8.58 13.64 -18.47
N GLY A 136 -9.48 14.37 -19.11
CA GLY A 136 -9.87 15.71 -18.67
C GLY A 136 -10.41 16.57 -19.78
N TRP A 137 -10.99 17.70 -19.38
CA TRP A 137 -11.49 18.71 -20.31
C TRP A 137 -10.64 19.96 -20.28
N ALA A 138 -10.42 20.56 -21.45
CA ALA A 138 -9.82 21.88 -21.52
C ALA A 138 -10.83 22.95 -21.10
N HIS A 139 -10.38 23.92 -20.30
CA HIS A 139 -11.17 25.11 -19.94
C HIS A 139 -10.78 26.36 -20.74
N ASN A 140 -11.73 27.28 -20.92
CA ASN A 140 -11.64 28.41 -21.85
C ASN A 140 -10.99 29.69 -21.29
N GLN A 141 -10.44 29.67 -20.06
CA GLN A 141 -9.79 30.85 -19.49
C GLN A 141 -8.58 31.34 -20.29
N GLU A 142 -7.98 30.49 -21.13
CA GLU A 142 -6.87 30.82 -22.03
C GLU A 142 -7.32 31.13 -23.48
N LYS A 143 -8.61 31.38 -23.72
CA LYS A 143 -9.20 31.62 -25.07
C LYS A 143 -8.97 30.46 -26.05
N VAL A 144 -8.99 29.23 -25.56
CA VAL A 144 -8.92 28.03 -26.38
C VAL A 144 -10.29 27.82 -27.06
N LEU A 145 -10.31 27.81 -28.40
CA LEU A 145 -11.51 27.48 -29.19
C LEU A 145 -11.99 26.05 -28.84
N GLY A 146 -13.30 25.89 -28.63
CA GLY A 146 -13.91 24.61 -28.26
C GLY A 146 -13.91 24.31 -26.75
N ALA A 147 -13.14 25.03 -25.93
CA ALA A 147 -13.04 24.77 -24.50
C ALA A 147 -14.24 25.28 -23.69
N HIS A 148 -14.47 24.67 -22.52
CA HIS A 148 -15.63 24.93 -21.67
C HIS A 148 -15.33 25.94 -20.56
N THR A 149 -16.36 26.52 -19.93
CA THR A 149 -16.11 27.31 -18.71
C THR A 149 -15.60 26.39 -17.60
N PRO A 150 -14.80 26.88 -16.63
CA PRO A 150 -14.38 26.05 -15.51
C PRO A 150 -15.56 25.43 -14.71
N GLN A 151 -16.72 26.10 -14.66
CA GLN A 151 -17.92 25.53 -14.06
C GLN A 151 -18.47 24.36 -14.87
N ALA A 152 -18.55 24.48 -16.20
CA ALA A 152 -19.00 23.36 -17.04
C ALA A 152 -18.04 22.17 -16.95
N VAL A 153 -16.72 22.41 -16.87
CA VAL A 153 -15.73 21.34 -16.61
C VAL A 153 -15.98 20.67 -15.26
N ALA A 154 -16.31 21.43 -14.21
CA ALA A 154 -16.68 20.89 -12.90
C ALA A 154 -17.93 19.99 -12.97
N ASP A 155 -18.95 20.41 -13.71
CA ASP A 155 -20.19 19.64 -13.91
C ASP A 155 -19.91 18.35 -14.71
N TYR A 156 -19.00 18.40 -15.68
CA TYR A 156 -18.58 17.24 -16.48
C TYR A 156 -17.80 16.23 -15.67
N PHE A 157 -16.83 16.65 -14.84
CA PHE A 157 -16.15 15.76 -13.92
C PHE A 157 -17.14 15.12 -12.93
N THR A 158 -18.06 15.92 -12.38
CA THR A 158 -19.10 15.40 -11.48
C THR A 158 -19.92 14.30 -12.17
N THR A 159 -20.36 14.54 -13.40
CA THR A 159 -21.10 13.55 -14.21
C THR A 159 -20.26 12.31 -14.48
N ALA A 160 -19.01 12.47 -14.91
CA ALA A 160 -18.13 11.36 -15.26
C ALA A 160 -17.84 10.46 -14.05
N PHE A 161 -17.46 11.05 -12.91
CA PHE A 161 -17.22 10.29 -11.68
C PHE A 161 -18.48 9.59 -11.18
N THR A 162 -19.66 10.24 -11.23
CA THR A 162 -20.87 9.68 -10.62
C THR A 162 -21.70 8.78 -11.53
N GLN A 163 -21.46 8.79 -12.85
CA GLN A 163 -22.30 8.06 -13.81
C GLN A 163 -21.52 7.19 -14.79
N ILE A 164 -20.29 7.57 -15.17
CA ILE A 164 -19.56 6.94 -16.28
C ILE A 164 -18.48 6.00 -15.77
N TRP A 165 -17.64 6.50 -14.86
CA TRP A 165 -16.52 5.77 -14.27
C TRP A 165 -16.94 4.89 -13.06
N GLN A 166 -18.24 4.63 -12.92
CA GLN A 166 -18.80 3.71 -11.93
C GLN A 166 -18.70 2.23 -12.36
N ASP A 167 -18.06 1.95 -13.50
CA ASP A 167 -17.79 0.58 -13.92
C ASP A 167 -16.89 -0.11 -12.88
N PRO A 168 -17.27 -1.29 -12.34
CA PRO A 168 -16.53 -1.95 -11.25
C PRO A 168 -15.11 -2.38 -11.62
N ARG A 169 -14.77 -2.36 -12.91
CA ARG A 169 -13.40 -2.62 -13.37
C ARG A 169 -12.51 -1.39 -13.24
N VAL A 170 -13.06 -0.18 -13.18
CA VAL A 170 -12.28 1.05 -13.02
C VAL A 170 -11.76 1.14 -11.60
N VAL A 171 -10.45 1.02 -11.44
CA VAL A 171 -9.76 1.07 -10.14
C VAL A 171 -9.35 2.49 -9.80
N ALA A 172 -8.89 3.24 -10.80
CA ALA A 172 -8.43 4.62 -10.63
C ALA A 172 -8.72 5.48 -11.85
N VAL A 173 -8.93 6.76 -11.59
CA VAL A 173 -9.00 7.81 -12.61
C VAL A 173 -8.07 8.94 -12.19
N THR A 174 -7.19 9.37 -13.09
CA THR A 174 -6.20 10.42 -12.86
C THR A 174 -6.45 11.58 -13.82
N PRO A 175 -7.24 12.59 -13.40
CA PRO A 175 -7.47 13.77 -14.21
C PRO A 175 -6.19 14.58 -14.44
N PHE A 176 -5.99 14.98 -15.69
CA PHE A 176 -4.93 15.87 -16.13
C PHE A 176 -5.41 17.32 -15.99
N VAL A 177 -4.74 18.23 -15.26
CA VAL A 177 -3.64 18.02 -14.30
C VAL A 177 -3.83 18.91 -13.08
N LEU A 178 -3.44 18.44 -11.89
CA LEU A 178 -3.68 19.20 -10.65
C LEU A 178 -3.00 20.58 -10.64
N ASN A 179 -1.72 20.63 -11.04
CA ASN A 179 -0.91 21.85 -11.01
C ASN A 179 0.04 21.90 -12.20
N TYR A 180 -0.38 22.59 -13.25
CA TYR A 180 0.47 22.98 -14.37
C TYR A 180 -0.12 24.24 -15.04
N PRO A 181 -0.11 25.41 -14.38
CA PRO A 181 -0.81 26.60 -14.86
C PRO A 181 -0.12 27.29 -16.05
N GLN A 182 0.94 26.71 -16.62
CA GLN A 182 1.70 27.26 -17.74
C GLN A 182 1.35 26.56 -19.06
N ASP A 183 1.56 27.25 -20.18
CA ASP A 183 1.48 26.64 -21.51
C ASP A 183 2.44 25.44 -21.64
N PRO A 184 2.06 24.39 -22.39
CA PRO A 184 0.81 24.26 -23.16
C PRO A 184 -0.36 23.64 -22.37
N PHE A 185 -0.16 23.32 -21.09
CA PHE A 185 -1.12 22.53 -20.30
C PHE A 185 -1.96 23.35 -19.31
N GLY A 186 -1.77 24.67 -19.26
CA GLY A 186 -2.51 25.60 -18.40
C GLY A 186 -4.02 25.45 -18.49
N ARG A 187 -4.54 25.25 -19.71
CA ARG A 187 -5.95 24.92 -20.00
C ARG A 187 -6.52 23.67 -19.31
N PHE A 188 -5.67 22.80 -18.76
CA PHE A 188 -6.06 21.62 -17.99
C PHE A 188 -5.78 21.76 -16.50
N SER A 189 -5.04 22.78 -16.08
CA SER A 189 -4.62 22.94 -14.70
C SER A 189 -5.82 23.16 -13.79
N TRP A 190 -5.86 22.47 -12.66
CA TRP A 190 -6.90 22.71 -11.64
C TRP A 190 -6.50 23.85 -10.71
N GLN A 191 -5.20 24.06 -10.52
CA GLN A 191 -4.63 25.19 -9.82
C GLN A 191 -4.34 26.35 -10.77
N LYS A 192 -4.69 27.56 -10.35
CA LYS A 192 -4.42 28.81 -11.06
C LYS A 192 -2.99 29.30 -10.75
N PRO A 193 -2.39 30.17 -11.59
CA PRO A 193 -1.04 30.69 -11.35
C PRO A 193 -0.81 31.30 -9.96
N GLU A 194 -1.83 31.92 -9.38
CA GLU A 194 -1.77 32.54 -8.05
C GLU A 194 -1.99 31.56 -6.88
N GLY A 195 -2.16 30.27 -7.16
CA GLY A 195 -2.29 29.20 -6.18
C GLY A 195 -3.73 28.86 -5.77
N SER A 196 -4.72 29.67 -6.16
CA SER A 196 -6.14 29.34 -5.98
C SER A 196 -6.56 28.20 -6.92
N PHE A 197 -7.74 27.60 -6.71
CA PHE A 197 -8.24 26.52 -7.57
C PHE A 197 -9.42 26.95 -8.45
N TYR A 198 -9.56 26.27 -9.59
CA TYR A 198 -10.77 26.32 -10.41
C TYR A 198 -11.89 25.44 -9.82
N PRO A 199 -13.18 25.66 -10.18
CA PRO A 199 -14.32 24.95 -9.58
C PRO A 199 -14.25 23.42 -9.65
N GLN A 200 -13.65 22.84 -10.69
CA GLN A 200 -13.53 21.38 -10.82
C GLN A 200 -12.75 20.73 -9.67
N PHE A 201 -11.81 21.45 -9.06
CA PHE A 201 -11.07 20.95 -7.89
C PHE A 201 -12.02 20.69 -6.71
N GLU A 202 -12.80 21.69 -6.32
CA GLU A 202 -13.72 21.55 -5.18
C GLU A 202 -14.88 20.60 -5.52
N ALA A 203 -15.38 20.61 -6.77
CA ALA A 203 -16.41 19.67 -7.21
C ALA A 203 -15.95 18.21 -7.03
N VAL A 204 -14.77 17.86 -7.53
CA VAL A 204 -14.23 16.49 -7.42
C VAL A 204 -13.83 16.17 -5.99
N LYS A 205 -13.20 17.10 -5.26
CA LYS A 205 -12.78 16.92 -3.86
C LYS A 205 -13.97 16.55 -2.96
N ASN A 206 -15.11 17.20 -3.15
CA ASN A 206 -16.31 17.04 -2.31
C ASN A 206 -17.22 15.85 -2.71
N LEU A 207 -16.86 15.07 -3.73
CA LEU A 207 -17.55 13.82 -4.03
C LEU A 207 -17.37 12.80 -2.89
N ASP A 208 -18.41 12.03 -2.61
CA ASP A 208 -18.30 10.87 -1.72
C ASP A 208 -17.44 9.80 -2.40
N LYS A 209 -16.34 9.41 -1.75
CA LYS A 209 -15.32 8.52 -2.32
C LYS A 209 -14.77 7.63 -1.22
N PRO A 210 -14.51 6.33 -1.49
CA PRO A 210 -13.74 5.51 -0.57
C PRO A 210 -12.35 6.14 -0.38
N ALA A 211 -11.80 6.02 0.83
CA ALA A 211 -10.43 6.46 1.10
C ALA A 211 -9.47 5.68 0.18
N GLY A 212 -8.60 6.40 -0.52
CA GLY A 212 -7.58 5.82 -1.40
C GLY A 212 -6.37 5.25 -0.65
N ASP A 213 -6.57 4.78 0.59
CA ASP A 213 -5.50 4.24 1.40
C ASP A 213 -5.06 2.90 0.82
N PRO A 214 -3.76 2.73 0.51
CA PRO A 214 -3.28 1.48 -0.06
C PRO A 214 -3.36 0.37 0.98
N GLU A 215 -3.85 -0.80 0.56
CA GLU A 215 -3.79 -2.00 1.40
C GLU A 215 -2.33 -2.32 1.74
N GLN A 216 -2.06 -2.58 3.02
CA GLN A 216 -0.76 -3.01 3.50
C GLN A 216 -0.89 -4.39 4.13
N ILE A 217 0.07 -5.25 3.82
CA ILE A 217 0.21 -6.53 4.52
C ILE A 217 0.84 -6.26 5.88
N HIS A 218 0.15 -6.63 6.96
CA HIS A 218 0.67 -6.58 8.32
C HIS A 218 0.97 -8.00 8.80
N TYR A 219 2.25 -8.33 8.97
CA TYR A 219 2.65 -9.62 9.53
C TYR A 219 3.93 -9.48 10.35
N GLY A 220 3.89 -9.99 11.58
CA GLY A 220 5.06 -10.11 12.42
C GLY A 220 5.17 -11.50 12.98
N GLN A 221 6.40 -11.97 13.10
CA GLN A 221 6.73 -13.31 13.56
C GLN A 221 7.63 -13.24 14.77
N PHE A 222 7.37 -14.05 15.79
CA PHE A 222 8.31 -14.25 16.89
C PHE A 222 9.42 -15.20 16.43
N ALA A 223 10.65 -14.74 16.52
CA ALA A 223 11.84 -15.55 16.30
C ALA A 223 12.42 -15.96 17.66
N ASP A 224 12.60 -17.25 17.87
CA ASP A 224 13.24 -17.83 19.06
C ASP A 224 12.59 -17.44 20.41
N ALA A 225 11.27 -17.21 20.42
CA ALA A 225 10.57 -16.89 21.66
C ALA A 225 10.38 -18.13 22.54
N VAL A 226 11.13 -18.21 23.64
CA VAL A 226 11.02 -19.28 24.64
C VAL A 226 10.97 -18.67 26.03
N LEU A 227 10.02 -19.12 26.83
CA LEU A 227 9.92 -18.82 28.26
C LEU A 227 10.19 -20.09 29.07
N PRO A 228 10.84 -20.01 30.25
CA PRO A 228 11.01 -21.17 31.11
C PRO A 228 9.66 -21.73 31.57
N ASP A 229 9.53 -23.04 31.57
CA ASP A 229 8.33 -23.74 32.07
C ASP A 229 8.13 -23.58 33.58
N LYS A 230 9.16 -23.11 34.31
CA LYS A 230 9.12 -22.88 35.76
C LYS A 230 9.75 -21.55 36.13
N LEU A 231 9.00 -20.76 36.91
CA LEU A 231 9.46 -19.51 37.53
C LEU A 231 9.30 -19.60 39.05
N VAL A 232 9.99 -18.76 39.81
CA VAL A 232 9.94 -18.75 41.28
C VAL A 232 9.06 -17.60 41.74
N VAL A 233 8.29 -17.80 42.82
CA VAL A 233 7.44 -16.78 43.46
C VAL A 233 8.19 -15.49 43.83
N ASP A 234 7.47 -14.37 43.84
CA ASP A 234 7.94 -13.04 44.25
C ASP A 234 9.25 -12.60 43.57
N TYR A 235 9.28 -12.68 42.24
CA TYR A 235 10.44 -12.29 41.43
C TYR A 235 10.02 -11.54 40.18
N HIS A 236 10.94 -10.71 39.65
CA HIS A 236 10.77 -10.00 38.38
C HIS A 236 11.72 -10.58 37.35
N TYR A 237 11.17 -11.27 36.36
CA TYR A 237 11.93 -11.83 35.26
C TYR A 237 11.90 -10.87 34.07
N ALA A 238 13.07 -10.66 33.45
CA ALA A 238 13.18 -9.92 32.20
C ALA A 238 13.55 -10.90 31.07
N PHE A 239 12.69 -11.00 30.08
CA PHE A 239 12.89 -11.80 28.88
C PHE A 239 13.07 -10.89 27.68
N SER A 240 13.75 -11.40 26.67
CA SER A 240 13.87 -10.70 25.42
C SER A 240 13.63 -11.62 24.24
N PHE A 241 12.78 -11.16 23.33
CA PHE A 241 12.39 -11.88 22.13
C PHE A 241 12.86 -11.12 20.92
N LYS A 242 13.18 -11.87 19.87
CA LYS A 242 13.29 -11.30 18.54
C LYS A 242 11.94 -11.38 17.87
N ILE A 243 11.56 -10.29 17.20
CA ILE A 243 10.40 -10.25 16.33
C ILE A 243 10.86 -9.82 14.96
N LYS A 244 10.33 -10.45 13.91
CA LYS A 244 10.64 -10.13 12.52
C LYS A 244 9.44 -9.48 11.86
N ASN A 245 9.64 -8.34 11.22
CA ASN A 245 8.62 -7.71 10.41
C ASN A 245 8.61 -8.36 9.03
N LEU A 246 7.57 -9.12 8.72
CA LEU A 246 7.34 -9.69 7.38
C LEU A 246 6.19 -8.97 6.67
N GLY A 247 5.65 -7.93 7.28
CA GLY A 247 4.70 -7.02 6.67
C GLY A 247 5.41 -5.92 5.89
N GLN A 248 4.60 -5.00 5.39
CA GLN A 248 5.04 -3.94 4.50
C GLN A 248 5.13 -2.57 5.18
N SER A 249 4.56 -2.42 6.36
CA SER A 249 4.62 -1.17 7.14
C SER A 249 5.87 -1.11 8.00
N ILE A 250 6.40 0.09 8.19
CA ILE A 250 7.43 0.33 9.21
C ILE A 250 6.72 0.36 10.56
N TRP A 251 7.17 -0.46 11.51
CA TRP A 251 6.66 -0.40 12.88
C TRP A 251 7.26 0.79 13.61
N ASP A 252 6.48 1.40 14.48
CA ASP A 252 6.89 2.47 15.38
C ASP A 252 6.10 2.38 16.69
N LYS A 253 6.54 3.09 17.73
CA LYS A 253 5.91 3.08 19.05
C LYS A 253 4.56 3.80 19.13
N GLU A 254 4.22 4.60 18.12
CA GLU A 254 3.02 5.45 18.11
C GLU A 254 1.81 4.63 17.64
N ASN A 255 2.02 3.80 16.62
CA ASN A 255 0.96 3.06 15.96
C ASN A 255 1.01 1.55 16.26
N TYR A 256 2.15 1.01 16.72
CA TYR A 256 2.35 -0.41 16.96
C TYR A 256 2.71 -0.71 18.41
N SER A 257 2.11 -1.78 18.94
CA SER A 257 2.38 -2.26 20.29
C SER A 257 2.20 -3.78 20.37
N LEU A 258 2.54 -4.35 21.54
CA LEU A 258 2.28 -5.74 21.83
C LEU A 258 1.02 -5.86 22.70
N ASN A 259 0.03 -6.58 22.20
CA ASN A 259 -1.10 -7.04 22.98
C ASN A 259 -0.71 -8.29 23.79
N PHE A 260 -1.20 -8.40 25.02
CA PHE A 260 -0.99 -9.58 25.85
C PHE A 260 -2.25 -9.99 26.60
N ALA A 261 -2.36 -11.28 26.90
CA ALA A 261 -3.39 -11.83 27.78
C ALA A 261 -2.79 -12.88 28.72
N THR A 262 -3.18 -12.84 29.99
CA THR A 262 -2.63 -13.69 31.05
C THR A 262 -3.63 -13.87 32.19
N ASN A 263 -3.48 -14.94 32.97
CA ASN A 263 -4.15 -15.14 34.26
C ASN A 263 -3.31 -14.68 35.48
N LEU A 264 -2.16 -14.02 35.26
CA LEU A 264 -1.40 -13.36 36.32
C LEU A 264 -2.16 -12.16 36.92
N PRO A 265 -1.81 -11.72 38.14
CA PRO A 265 -2.34 -10.49 38.71
C PRO A 265 -2.17 -9.27 37.78
N ALA A 266 -3.08 -8.31 37.90
CA ALA A 266 -3.00 -7.06 37.14
C ALA A 266 -1.68 -6.33 37.44
N GLY A 267 -1.00 -5.85 36.40
CA GLY A 267 0.30 -5.19 36.52
C GLY A 267 1.51 -6.15 36.54
N SER A 268 1.30 -7.46 36.50
CA SER A 268 2.40 -8.44 36.45
C SER A 268 3.16 -8.47 35.13
N ILE A 269 2.59 -7.91 34.05
CA ILE A 269 3.20 -7.90 32.72
C ILE A 269 3.52 -6.46 32.33
N SER A 270 4.76 -6.25 31.88
CA SER A 270 5.18 -5.01 31.24
C SER A 270 5.96 -5.34 29.98
N VAL A 271 5.67 -4.61 28.90
CA VAL A 271 6.31 -4.82 27.60
C VAL A 271 6.95 -3.51 27.15
N SER A 272 8.16 -3.58 26.60
CA SER A 272 8.78 -2.41 25.99
C SER A 272 8.00 -1.94 24.75
N PRO A 273 7.98 -0.63 24.46
CA PRO A 273 7.51 -0.13 23.17
C PRO A 273 8.24 -0.81 22.01
N LEU A 274 7.56 -0.99 20.87
CA LEU A 274 8.21 -1.51 19.68
C LEU A 274 9.24 -0.49 19.16
N PRO A 275 10.49 -0.91 18.87
CA PRO A 275 11.44 -0.05 18.18
C PRO A 275 11.02 0.13 16.72
N VAL A 276 11.60 1.14 16.07
CA VAL A 276 11.42 1.33 14.62
C VAL A 276 11.91 0.10 13.89
N THR A 277 11.03 -0.56 13.12
CA THR A 277 11.34 -1.83 12.47
C THR A 277 10.88 -1.80 11.02
N GLU A 278 11.82 -1.73 10.10
CA GLU A 278 11.55 -1.76 8.65
C GLU A 278 11.04 -3.13 8.19
N PRO A 279 10.37 -3.20 7.02
CA PRO A 279 10.05 -4.47 6.38
C PRO A 279 11.26 -5.39 6.26
N PHE A 280 11.06 -6.67 6.55
CA PHE A 280 12.07 -7.74 6.59
C PHE A 280 13.16 -7.61 7.67
N ALA A 281 13.13 -6.54 8.47
CA ALA A 281 14.06 -6.35 9.59
C ALA A 281 13.62 -7.11 10.85
N GLU A 282 14.58 -7.33 11.76
CA GLU A 282 14.35 -7.85 13.10
C GLU A 282 14.40 -6.74 14.13
N ALA A 283 13.57 -6.87 15.16
CA ALA A 283 13.56 -6.03 16.33
C ALA A 283 13.63 -6.86 17.61
N LYS A 284 14.14 -6.23 18.67
CA LYS A 284 14.22 -6.82 20.00
C LYS A 284 13.09 -6.24 20.86
N LEU A 285 12.30 -7.14 21.43
CA LEU A 285 11.23 -6.84 22.36
C LEU A 285 11.64 -7.30 23.75
N ASN A 286 11.40 -6.48 24.78
CA ASN A 286 11.63 -6.86 26.16
C ASN A 286 10.29 -7.06 26.88
N LEU A 287 10.18 -8.16 27.61
CA LEU A 287 9.03 -8.53 28.43
C LEU A 287 9.50 -8.65 29.88
N VAL A 288 8.80 -7.98 30.79
CA VAL A 288 8.95 -8.19 32.23
C VAL A 288 7.74 -8.97 32.75
N VAL A 289 8.01 -10.04 33.50
CA VAL A 289 7.01 -10.86 34.18
C VAL A 289 7.28 -10.82 35.68
N ALA A 290 6.36 -10.25 36.45
CA ALA A 290 6.36 -10.28 37.90
C ALA A 290 5.48 -11.45 38.38
N THR A 291 6.10 -12.44 39.01
CA THR A 291 5.40 -13.62 39.55
C THR A 291 4.75 -13.31 40.89
N PRO A 292 3.57 -13.87 41.20
CA PRO A 292 2.94 -13.72 42.50
C PRO A 292 3.68 -14.48 43.62
N ASP A 293 3.24 -14.28 44.86
CA ASP A 293 3.67 -14.99 46.06
C ASP A 293 3.08 -16.41 46.16
N VAL A 294 2.04 -16.71 45.37
CA VAL A 294 1.34 -17.99 45.36
C VAL A 294 1.86 -18.89 44.22
N PRO A 295 2.34 -20.12 44.51
CA PRO A 295 2.63 -21.12 43.49
C PRO A 295 1.38 -21.55 42.71
N GLY A 296 1.53 -21.84 41.42
CA GLY A 296 0.41 -22.24 40.58
C GLY A 296 0.74 -22.29 39.09
N GLU A 297 -0.27 -22.59 38.29
CA GLU A 297 -0.17 -22.64 36.83
C GLU A 297 -0.61 -21.30 36.21
N TYR A 298 0.25 -20.75 35.36
CA TYR A 298 0.01 -19.47 34.71
C TYR A 298 0.17 -19.58 33.20
N ASN A 299 -0.52 -18.71 32.47
CA ASN A 299 -0.42 -18.59 31.03
C ASN A 299 -0.10 -17.17 30.61
N LEU A 300 0.53 -17.04 29.45
CA LEU A 300 0.77 -15.76 28.81
C LEU A 300 0.64 -15.95 27.30
N SER A 301 -0.11 -15.07 26.66
CA SER A 301 -0.11 -14.94 25.22
C SER A 301 0.29 -13.53 24.80
N LEU A 302 1.04 -13.43 23.71
CA LEU A 302 1.55 -12.19 23.14
C LEU A 302 1.21 -12.16 21.65
N GLN A 303 0.76 -11.00 21.15
CA GLN A 303 0.52 -10.79 19.73
C GLN A 303 0.71 -9.31 19.39
N LEU A 304 1.21 -9.01 18.20
CA LEU A 304 1.34 -7.62 17.76
C LEU A 304 -0.03 -7.00 17.49
N GLN A 305 -0.14 -5.70 17.69
CA GLN A 305 -1.34 -4.94 17.35
C GLN A 305 -1.00 -3.58 16.73
N LYS A 306 -1.90 -3.11 15.87
CA LYS A 306 -1.91 -1.77 15.30
C LYS A 306 -3.29 -1.16 15.53
N ASP A 307 -3.35 0.02 16.15
CA ASP A 307 -4.61 0.72 16.44
C ASP A 307 -5.67 -0.16 17.16
N GLY A 308 -5.20 -1.08 18.03
CA GLY A 308 -6.04 -2.03 18.76
C GLY A 308 -6.44 -3.29 18.00
N LEU A 309 -6.08 -3.43 16.72
CA LEU A 309 -6.31 -4.64 15.92
C LEU A 309 -5.06 -5.52 15.93
N VAL A 310 -5.22 -6.78 16.35
CA VAL A 310 -4.11 -7.75 16.41
C VAL A 310 -3.73 -8.28 15.03
N PHE A 311 -2.44 -8.57 14.82
CA PHE A 311 -1.91 -9.16 13.59
C PHE A 311 -0.68 -10.04 13.85
N GLY A 312 -0.29 -10.81 12.83
CA GLY A 312 0.88 -11.70 12.90
C GLY A 312 0.70 -12.90 13.84
N ASP A 313 1.81 -13.56 14.13
CA ASP A 313 1.84 -14.76 14.96
C ASP A 313 1.39 -14.46 16.40
N LYS A 314 0.65 -15.39 16.98
CA LYS A 314 0.31 -15.38 18.40
C LYS A 314 1.25 -16.32 19.14
N PHE A 315 2.08 -15.79 20.01
CA PHE A 315 2.88 -16.57 20.93
C PHE A 315 2.04 -16.95 22.15
N VAL A 316 2.06 -18.21 22.57
CA VAL A 316 1.33 -18.72 23.74
C VAL A 316 2.25 -19.61 24.55
N THR A 317 2.32 -19.36 25.86
CA THR A 317 3.07 -20.19 26.80
C THR A 317 2.27 -20.52 28.05
N HIS A 318 2.66 -21.61 28.71
CA HIS A 318 2.20 -22.02 30.02
C HIS A 318 3.42 -22.29 30.89
N PHE A 319 3.40 -21.84 32.14
CA PHE A 319 4.49 -22.06 33.08
C PHE A 319 3.97 -22.19 34.50
N THR A 320 4.69 -22.96 35.32
CA THR A 320 4.41 -23.12 36.73
C THR A 320 5.23 -22.12 37.54
N VAL A 321 4.58 -21.36 38.41
CA VAL A 321 5.28 -20.62 39.47
C VAL A 321 5.44 -21.55 40.67
N VAL A 322 6.67 -21.73 41.14
CA VAL A 322 7.03 -22.62 42.24
C VAL A 322 7.56 -21.84 43.45
N SER A 323 7.43 -22.42 44.64
CA SER A 323 8.01 -21.86 45.87
C SER A 323 9.52 -21.69 45.74
N ARG A 324 10.08 -20.72 46.48
CA ARG A 324 11.53 -20.53 46.56
C ARG A 324 12.21 -21.82 47.03
N PRO A 325 13.32 -22.24 46.39
CA PRO A 325 14.10 -23.37 46.87
C PRO A 325 14.61 -23.10 48.30
N SER A 326 14.38 -24.06 49.21
CA SER A 326 14.71 -23.96 50.64
C SER A 326 16.20 -23.73 50.96
N PHE A 327 17.09 -23.86 49.98
CA PHE A 327 18.54 -23.64 50.17
C PHE A 327 18.95 -22.16 50.13
N LEU A 328 18.09 -21.24 49.64
CA LEU A 328 18.36 -19.80 49.61
C LEU A 328 18.04 -19.10 50.95
N ASP A 329 17.13 -19.64 51.75
CA ASP A 329 16.77 -19.04 53.04
C ASP A 329 17.91 -19.13 54.06
N ALA A 330 18.84 -20.08 53.89
CA ALA A 330 20.00 -20.26 54.76
C ALA A 330 21.04 -19.12 54.67
N PHE A 331 21.02 -18.30 53.61
CA PHE A 331 22.00 -17.21 53.40
C PHE A 331 21.46 -15.81 53.73
N LEU A 332 20.17 -15.68 54.06
CA LEU A 332 19.53 -14.38 54.33
C LEU A 332 19.17 -14.15 55.81
N HIS A 333 19.51 -15.07 56.72
CA HIS A 333 19.36 -14.81 58.15
C HIS A 333 20.48 -13.88 58.67
N PRO A 334 20.15 -12.78 59.37
CA PRO A 334 21.16 -11.97 60.05
C PRO A 334 21.86 -12.84 61.10
N VAL A 335 23.19 -12.75 61.16
CA VAL A 335 24.03 -13.37 62.18
C VAL A 335 23.41 -13.11 63.56
N ALA A 336 22.88 -14.16 64.17
CA ALA A 336 22.47 -14.13 65.56
C ALA A 336 23.70 -13.77 66.41
N THR A 337 23.59 -12.69 67.16
CA THR A 337 24.59 -12.22 68.13
C THR A 337 24.85 -13.31 69.17
N PHE A 338 26.00 -13.98 69.06
CA PHE A 338 26.52 -14.80 70.14
C PHE A 338 27.04 -13.88 71.25
N ASN A 339 26.28 -13.73 72.33
CA ASN A 339 26.79 -13.22 73.59
C ASN A 339 27.72 -14.28 74.20
N LEU A 340 29.03 -14.07 74.08
CA LEU A 340 30.03 -14.83 74.82
C LEU A 340 30.03 -14.37 76.28
N TYR A 341 29.42 -15.19 77.12
CA TYR A 341 29.55 -15.17 78.58
C TYR A 341 30.98 -15.62 78.93
N CYS A 342 31.74 -14.77 79.61
CA CYS A 342 33.10 -15.08 80.09
C CYS A 342 33.06 -15.36 81.60
N PRO A 343 33.36 -16.59 82.07
CA PRO A 343 33.55 -16.86 83.48
C PRO A 343 35.04 -16.94 83.83
N THR A 344 35.48 -16.05 84.75
CA THR A 344 36.57 -16.24 85.75
C THR A 344 38.01 -16.48 85.24
N ALA A 345 39.11 -16.12 85.89
CA ALA A 345 39.50 -15.25 87.00
C ALA A 345 41.05 -15.31 87.08
N SER A 346 41.67 -14.22 87.58
CA SER A 346 42.94 -14.19 88.34
C SER A 346 44.31 -14.31 87.63
N CYS A 347 45.08 -13.22 87.84
CA CYS A 347 46.55 -13.03 87.78
C CYS A 347 47.24 -12.95 86.42
#